data_AF-A0A061D8F0-F1
#
_entry.id   AF-A0A061D8F0-F1
#
_cell.length_a   1.000
_cell.length_b   1.000
_cell.length_c   1.000
_cell.angle_alpha   90.00
_cell.angle_beta   90.00
_cell.angle_gamma   90.00
#
_symmetry.space_group_name_H-M   'P 1'
#
loop_
_entity.id
_entity.type
_entity.pdbx_description
1 polymer ?
#
loop_
_entity_poly.entity_id
_entity_poly.type
_entity_poly.pdbx_seq_one_letter_code
_entity_poly.pdbx_strand_id
1 'polypeptide(L)'
;MRCLGGSEIHRIAATVARARLFSSSRPYNPNVVNECVNPKPGRPFKVMRLLGGFGCFMLATPLILMHFDTKRFEAELERRRQEEAARED
;
A
#
# COMPACT_ATOMS: atom_id res chain seq x y z
N MET A 1 -30.35 2.96 -17.69
CA MET A 1 -29.32 1.93 -17.94
C MET A 1 -28.07 2.65 -18.46
N ARG A 2 -26.97 2.67 -17.70
CA ARG A 2 -25.71 3.30 -18.16
C ARG A 2 -24.86 2.23 -18.84
N CYS A 3 -24.56 2.43 -20.11
CA CYS A 3 -23.66 1.55 -20.86
C CYS A 3 -22.24 1.73 -20.31
N LEU A 4 -21.65 0.66 -19.78
CA LEU A 4 -20.26 0.64 -19.33
C LEU A 4 -19.36 0.89 -20.53
N GLY A 5 -18.48 1.88 -20.43
CA GLY A 5 -17.54 2.22 -21.50
C GLY A 5 -16.51 1.10 -21.72
N GLY A 6 -15.97 0.99 -22.93
CA GLY A 6 -15.00 -0.08 -23.28
C GLY A 6 -13.79 -0.15 -22.34
N SER A 7 -13.40 0.95 -21.70
CA SER A 7 -12.32 0.98 -20.69
C SER A 7 -12.70 0.31 -19.37
N GLU A 8 -13.97 0.35 -18.96
CA GLU A 8 -14.47 -0.32 -17.75
C GLU A 8 -14.58 -1.83 -17.95
N ILE A 9 -14.99 -2.26 -19.15
CA ILE A 9 -15.03 -3.69 -19.51
C ILE A 9 -13.61 -4.29 -19.47
N HIS A 10 -12.61 -3.58 -19.99
CA HIS A 10 -11.21 -4.03 -19.92
C HIS A 10 -10.68 -4.11 -18.48
N ARG A 11 -11.04 -3.16 -17.61
CA ARG A 11 -10.68 -3.20 -16.19
C ARG A 11 -11.34 -4.36 -15.46
N ILE A 12 -12.63 -4.59 -15.67
CA ILE A 12 -13.36 -5.70 -15.05
C ILE A 12 -12.79 -7.04 -15.55
N ALA A 13 -12.58 -7.18 -16.87
CA ALA A 13 -11.99 -8.39 -17.46
C ALA A 13 -10.57 -8.67 -16.94
N ALA A 14 -9.72 -7.64 -16.80
CA ALA A 14 -8.39 -7.78 -16.21
C ALA A 14 -8.45 -8.19 -14.73
N THR A 15 -9.42 -7.66 -13.97
CA THR A 15 -9.63 -7.99 -12.56
C THR A 15 -10.14 -9.43 -12.38
N VAL A 16 -11.08 -9.87 -13.24
CA VAL A 16 -11.60 -11.25 -13.25
C VAL A 16 -10.54 -12.25 -13.73
N ALA A 17 -9.72 -11.89 -14.73
CA ALA A 17 -8.59 -12.71 -15.17
C ALA A 17 -7.53 -12.86 -14.07
N ARG A 18 -7.23 -11.78 -13.34
CA ARG A 18 -6.29 -11.81 -12.20
C ARG A 18 -6.86 -12.61 -11.02
N ALA A 19 -8.17 -12.55 -10.77
CA ALA A 19 -8.84 -13.38 -9.76
C ALA A 19 -8.81 -14.88 -10.11
N ARG A 20 -8.98 -15.23 -11.39
CA ARG A 20 -8.82 -16.62 -11.86
C ARG A 20 -7.38 -17.13 -11.78
N LEU A 21 -6.38 -16.26 -11.92
CA LEU A 21 -4.96 -16.57 -11.67
C LEU A 21 -4.65 -16.86 -10.19
N PHE A 22 -5.41 -16.30 -9.24
CA PHE A 22 -5.33 -16.68 -7.82
C PHE A 22 -6.15 -17.93 -7.47
N SER A 23 -7.06 -18.34 -8.37
CA SER A 23 -7.85 -19.58 -8.26
C SER A 23 -7.18 -20.79 -8.94
N SER A 24 -5.94 -20.65 -9.42
CA SER A 24 -5.12 -21.80 -9.73
C SER A 24 -4.56 -22.33 -8.41
N SER A 25 -5.13 -23.42 -7.92
CA SER A 25 -4.53 -24.27 -6.91
C SER A 25 -3.09 -24.53 -7.34
N ARG A 26 -2.14 -23.83 -6.73
CA ARG A 26 -0.72 -24.16 -6.88
C ARG A 26 -0.62 -25.66 -6.56
N PRO A 27 0.02 -26.48 -7.41
CA PRO A 27 0.16 -27.90 -7.13
C PRO A 27 0.74 -28.05 -5.72
N TYR A 28 0.12 -28.91 -4.91
CA TYR A 28 0.48 -29.13 -3.52
C TYR A 28 1.99 -29.34 -3.45
N ASN A 29 2.71 -28.38 -2.85
CA ASN A 29 4.15 -28.44 -2.73
C ASN A 29 4.48 -28.97 -1.33
N PRO A 30 4.82 -30.28 -1.20
CA PRO A 30 5.08 -30.88 0.10
C PRO A 30 6.25 -30.21 0.82
N ASN A 31 7.18 -29.57 0.09
CA ASN A 31 8.30 -28.84 0.70
C ASN A 31 7.83 -27.59 1.45
N VAL A 32 6.77 -26.92 0.98
CA VAL A 32 6.23 -25.73 1.66
C VAL A 32 5.49 -26.12 2.94
N VAL A 33 4.73 -27.22 2.91
CA VAL A 33 4.05 -27.75 4.09
C VAL A 33 5.06 -28.25 5.13
N ASN A 34 6.12 -28.92 4.68
CA ASN A 34 7.17 -29.41 5.57
C ASN A 34 8.02 -28.26 6.14
N GLU A 35 8.28 -27.18 5.40
CA GLU A 35 8.91 -25.96 5.93
C GLU A 35 8.04 -25.30 7.03
N CYS A 36 6.71 -25.38 6.95
CA CYS A 36 5.79 -24.86 7.97
C CYS A 36 5.68 -25.75 9.23
N VAL A 37 5.77 -27.07 9.06
CA VAL A 37 5.65 -28.04 10.17
C VAL A 37 7.00 -28.24 10.89
N ASN A 38 8.11 -28.21 10.16
CA ASN A 38 9.45 -28.41 10.71
C ASN A 38 10.45 -27.43 10.07
N PRO A 39 10.44 -26.15 10.48
CA PRO A 39 11.33 -25.14 9.92
C PRO A 39 12.78 -25.51 10.21
N LYS A 40 13.64 -25.44 9.19
CA LYS A 40 15.08 -25.64 9.39
C LYS A 40 15.60 -24.62 10.41
N PRO A 41 16.27 -25.04 11.50
CA PRO A 41 16.74 -24.13 12.52
C PRO A 41 17.64 -23.06 11.90
N GLY A 42 17.38 -21.79 12.25
CA GLY A 42 18.16 -20.63 11.79
C GLY A 42 17.77 -20.04 10.44
N ARG A 43 16.73 -20.54 9.74
CA ARG A 43 16.23 -19.89 8.51
C ARG A 43 14.88 -19.22 8.73
N PRO A 44 14.76 -17.89 8.54
CA PRO A 44 13.46 -17.24 8.58
C PRO A 44 12.60 -17.72 7.41
N PHE A 45 11.29 -17.83 7.63
CA PHE A 45 10.34 -18.14 6.56
C PHE A 45 10.52 -17.16 5.40
N LYS A 46 10.39 -17.65 4.16
CA LYS A 46 10.49 -16.79 2.96
C LYS A 46 9.52 -15.60 3.01
N VAL A 47 8.38 -15.78 3.67
CA VAL A 47 7.33 -14.76 3.88
C VAL A 47 7.75 -13.68 4.89
N MET A 48 8.70 -13.97 5.78
CA MET A 48 9.17 -13.03 6.83
C MET A 48 9.74 -11.74 6.24
N ARG A 49 10.41 -11.82 5.08
CA ARG A 49 10.93 -10.63 4.38
C ARG A 49 9.83 -9.73 3.84
N LEU A 50 8.77 -10.32 3.28
CA LEU A 50 7.61 -9.59 2.78
C LEU A 50 6.82 -8.95 3.93
N LEU A 51 6.60 -9.70 5.01
CA LEU A 51 5.95 -9.20 6.23
C LEU A 51 6.74 -8.05 6.86
N GLY A 52 8.06 -8.18 6.96
CA GLY A 52 8.94 -7.11 7.46
C GLY A 52 8.85 -5.85 6.61
N GLY A 53 8.92 -5.98 5.28
CA GLY A 53 8.77 -4.85 4.37
C GLY A 53 7.42 -4.15 4.50
N PHE A 54 6.33 -4.92 4.63
CA PHE A 54 4.98 -4.37 4.82
C PHE A 54 4.84 -3.63 6.15
N GLY A 55 5.43 -4.17 7.22
CA GLY A 55 5.49 -3.51 8.53
C GLY A 55 6.24 -2.18 8.48
N CYS A 56 7.43 -2.15 7.85
CA CYS A 56 8.18 -0.91 7.66
C CYS A 56 7.39 0.12 6.84
N PHE A 57 6.69 -0.31 5.78
CA PHE A 57 5.88 0.59 4.96
C PHE A 57 4.70 1.20 5.74
N MET A 58 4.00 0.39 6.54
CA MET A 58 2.90 0.87 7.39
C MET A 58 3.34 1.90 8.43
N LEU A 59 4.58 1.82 8.93
CA LEU A 59 5.15 2.80 9.85
C LEU A 59 5.71 4.03 9.13
N ALA A 60 6.42 3.85 8.02
CA ALA A 60 7.05 4.95 7.30
C ALA A 60 6.02 5.87 6.62
N THR A 61 4.94 5.31 6.08
CA THR A 61 3.91 6.07 5.34
C THR A 61 3.26 7.19 6.16
N PRO A 62 2.73 6.95 7.39
CA PRO A 62 2.13 8.02 8.18
C PRO A 62 3.16 9.07 8.62
N LEU A 63 4.41 8.68 8.90
CA LEU A 63 5.47 9.62 9.26
C LEU A 63 5.81 10.56 8.10
N ILE A 64 5.89 10.02 6.88
CA ILE A 64 6.14 10.80 5.67
C ILE A 64 4.97 11.75 5.42
N LEU A 65 3.73 11.26 5.50
CA LEU A 65 2.53 12.10 5.31
C LEU A 65 2.47 13.23 6.33
N MET A 66 2.68 12.93 7.61
CA MET A 66 2.69 13.93 8.68
C MET A 66 3.73 15.01 8.41
N HIS A 67 4.95 14.63 8.01
CA HIS A 67 6.01 15.61 7.70
C HIS A 67 5.65 16.57 6.58
N PHE A 68 4.99 16.09 5.52
CA PHE A 68 4.54 16.95 4.43
C PHE A 68 3.35 17.81 4.80
N ASP A 69 2.41 17.27 5.58
CA ASP A 69 1.26 18.03 6.06
C ASP A 69 1.68 19.15 7.00
N THR A 70 2.59 18.91 7.95
CA THR A 70 3.09 19.95 8.86
C THR A 70 3.70 21.13 8.10
N LYS A 71 4.52 20.86 7.07
CA LYS A 71 5.11 21.93 6.24
C LYS A 71 4.06 22.74 5.47
N ARG A 72 3.00 22.08 5.01
CA ARG A 72 1.89 22.77 4.33
C ARG A 72 1.12 23.65 5.30
N PHE A 73 0.85 23.15 6.51
CA PHE A 73 0.19 23.93 7.54
C PHE A 73 1.01 25.15 7.95
N GLU A 74 2.32 25.01 8.17
CA GLU A 74 3.20 26.14 8.50
C GLU A 74 3.20 27.21 7.41
N ALA A 75 3.33 26.81 6.14
CA ALA A 75 3.29 27.73 5.02
C ALA A 75 1.93 28.46 4.89
N GLU A 76 0.82 27.77 5.13
CA GLU A 76 -0.52 28.38 5.13
C GLU A 76 -0.67 29.38 6.31
N LEU A 77 -0.11 29.06 7.47
CA LEU A 77 -0.14 29.90 8.67
C LEU A 77 0.67 31.19 8.48
N GLU A 78 1.85 31.09 7.86
CA GLU A 78 2.66 32.26 7.50
C GLU A 78 1.96 33.14 6.47
N ARG A 79 1.30 32.55 5.46
CA ARG A 79 0.52 33.32 4.48
C ARG A 79 -0.59 34.13 5.14
N ARG A 80 -1.34 33.52 6.07
CA ARG A 80 -2.39 34.20 6.82
C ARG A 80 -1.85 35.34 7.68
N ARG A 81 -0.72 35.14 8.36
CA ARG A 81 -0.07 36.20 9.15
C ARG A 81 0.35 37.39 8.28
N GLN A 82 0.86 37.13 7.08
CA GLN A 82 1.22 38.21 6.14
C GLN A 82 -0.01 38.94 5.59
N GLU A 83 -1.09 38.21 5.29
CA GLU A 83 -2.37 38.80 4.87
C GLU A 83 -3.00 39.65 5.98
N GLU A 84 -2.92 39.22 7.25
CA GLU A 84 -3.40 39.98 8.41
C GLU A 84 -2.54 41.24 8.65
N ALA A 85 -1.21 41.13 8.61
CA ALA A 85 -0.32 42.27 8.76
C ALA A 85 -0.54 43.33 7.66
N ALA A 86 -0.75 42.90 6.41
CA ALA A 86 -1.03 43.81 5.30
C ALA A 86 -2.43 44.46 5.35
N ARG A 87 -3.31 44.01 6.25
CA ARG A 87 -4.67 44.55 6.43
C ARG A 87 -4.73 45.59 7.56
N GLU A 88 -3.74 45.60 8.45
CA GLU A 88 -3.65 46.55 9.57
C GLU A 88 -2.91 47.85 9.20
N ASP A 89 -2.25 47.90 8.03
CA ASP A 89 -1.68 49.11 7.40
C ASP A 89 -2.69 49.83 6.47
#